data_AF-A0A3M1HET6-F1
#
_entry.id   AF-A0A3M1HET6-F1
#
_cell.length_a   1.000
_cell.length_b   1.000
_cell.length_c   1.000
_cell.angle_alpha   90.00
_cell.angle_beta   90.00
_cell.angle_gamma   90.00
#
_symmetry.space_group_name_H-M   'P 1'
#
loop_
_entity.id
_entity.type
_entity.pdbx_description
1 polymer ?
#
loop_
_entity_poly.entity_id
_entity_poly.type
_entity_poly.pdbx_seq_one_letter_code
_entity_poly.pdbx_strand_id
1 'polypeptide(L)'
;MCLNKVILDKKAFSKGIWVSFYCLFLLFVMVFSLSASPLSQRLSSLLKKYKKAKIGVYIGPLKEEVALFEKNSNLLLIPASNMKLLTTAAAITLLKPDYKFHTRLYLTGKRSFGVLKGDVWIVGGGDPNISGRFYPAPETLLLSW
;
A
#
# COMPACT_ATOMS: atom_id res chain seq x y z
N MET A 1 73.98 -24.30 32.22
CA MET A 1 73.54 -23.43 31.10
C MET A 1 72.38 -24.09 30.33
N CYS A 2 71.30 -24.46 31.01
CA CYS A 2 70.07 -25.01 30.40
C CYS A 2 68.96 -24.72 31.39
N LEU A 3 67.98 -23.87 31.04
CA LEU A 3 66.64 -23.81 31.66
C LEU A 3 65.74 -22.70 31.05
N ASN A 4 66.29 -21.70 30.34
CA ASN A 4 65.51 -20.56 29.86
C ASN A 4 64.88 -20.66 28.46
N LYS A 5 65.11 -21.73 27.69
CA LYS A 5 64.56 -21.84 26.31
C LYS A 5 63.11 -22.30 26.24
N VAL A 6 62.58 -22.97 27.26
CA VAL A 6 61.23 -23.59 27.23
C VAL A 6 60.09 -22.57 27.51
N ILE A 7 60.39 -21.43 28.15
CA ILE A 7 59.36 -20.46 28.56
C ILE A 7 59.00 -19.47 27.44
N LEU A 8 59.92 -19.22 26.50
CA LEU A 8 59.71 -18.25 25.41
C LEU A 8 58.78 -18.75 24.31
N ASP A 9 58.62 -20.06 24.15
CA ASP A 9 57.77 -20.66 23.11
C ASP A 9 56.26 -20.64 23.48
N LYS A 10 55.94 -20.76 24.77
CA LYS A 10 54.54 -20.74 25.26
C LYS A 10 53.82 -19.42 24.99
N LYS A 11 54.54 -18.28 25.01
CA LYS A 11 53.96 -16.96 24.73
C LYS A 11 53.69 -16.73 23.24
N ALA A 12 54.51 -17.30 22.35
CA ALA A 12 54.29 -17.23 20.91
C ALA A 12 53.14 -18.16 20.46
N PHE A 13 53.09 -19.38 21.03
CA PHE A 13 52.03 -20.36 20.80
C PHE A 13 50.64 -19.86 21.25
N SER A 14 50.58 -19.24 22.44
CA SER A 14 49.36 -18.61 22.95
C SER A 14 48.85 -17.49 22.04
N LYS A 15 49.71 -16.59 21.57
CA LYS A 15 49.31 -15.49 20.68
C LYS A 15 48.72 -15.98 19.34
N GLY A 16 49.26 -17.06 18.77
CA GLY A 16 48.72 -17.67 17.54
C GLY A 16 47.32 -18.27 17.73
N ILE A 17 47.05 -18.84 18.90
CA ILE A 17 45.73 -19.39 19.26
C ILE A 17 44.69 -18.28 19.36
N TRP A 18 45.02 -17.17 20.03
CA TRP A 18 44.11 -16.02 20.15
C TRP A 18 43.82 -15.35 18.80
N VAL A 19 44.81 -15.26 17.90
CA VAL A 19 44.62 -14.76 16.53
C VAL A 19 43.71 -15.69 15.72
N SER A 20 43.88 -17.01 15.87
CA SER A 20 43.04 -18.00 15.20
C SER A 20 41.59 -17.94 15.69
N PHE A 21 41.37 -17.85 17.01
CA PHE A 21 40.03 -17.68 17.58
C PHE A 21 39.37 -16.37 17.14
N TYR A 22 40.12 -15.28 17.08
CA TYR A 22 39.61 -13.99 16.58
C TYR A 22 39.27 -14.05 15.08
N CYS A 23 40.09 -14.72 14.28
CA CYS A 23 39.79 -14.96 12.87
C CYS A 23 38.55 -15.85 12.69
N LEU A 24 38.41 -16.93 13.46
CA LEU A 24 37.23 -17.79 13.45
C LEU A 24 35.96 -17.07 13.92
N PHE A 25 36.08 -16.20 14.93
CA PHE A 25 34.98 -15.36 15.39
C PHE A 25 34.56 -14.32 14.33
N LEU A 26 35.52 -13.65 13.69
CA LEU A 26 35.25 -12.74 12.57
C LEU A 26 34.63 -13.47 11.38
N LEU A 27 35.10 -14.67 11.06
CA LEU A 27 34.53 -15.51 10.00
C LEU A 27 33.09 -15.91 10.34
N PHE A 28 32.81 -16.26 11.59
CA PHE A 28 31.49 -16.62 12.09
C PHE A 28 30.50 -15.44 12.03
N VAL A 29 30.92 -14.23 12.41
CA VAL A 29 30.11 -13.00 12.33
C VAL A 29 29.76 -12.66 10.87
N MET A 30 30.69 -12.87 9.94
CA MET A 30 30.45 -12.65 8.51
C MET A 30 29.42 -13.63 7.94
N VAL A 31 29.50 -14.91 8.32
CA VAL A 31 28.54 -15.95 7.88
C VAL A 31 27.14 -15.73 8.46
N PHE A 32 27.01 -15.25 9.70
CA PHE A 32 25.72 -15.00 10.33
C PHE A 32 24.92 -13.88 9.63
N SER A 33 25.60 -12.86 9.10
CA SER A 33 24.97 -11.74 8.37
C SER A 33 24.35 -12.15 7.02
N LEU A 34 24.68 -13.34 6.50
CA LEU A 34 24.16 -13.88 5.24
C LEU A 34 22.87 -14.72 5.41
N SER A 35 22.42 -15.01 6.63
CA SER A 35 21.33 -15.97 6.87
C SER A 35 19.91 -15.46 6.60
N ALA A 36 19.73 -14.14 6.42
CA ALA A 36 18.44 -13.59 6.02
C ALA A 36 18.45 -13.24 4.52
N SER A 37 17.70 -14.00 3.70
CA SER A 37 17.50 -13.61 2.31
C SER A 37 16.84 -12.24 2.24
N PRO A 38 17.48 -11.24 1.59
CA PRO A 38 16.92 -9.90 1.45
C PRO A 38 15.54 -9.95 0.78
N LEU A 39 14.65 -9.02 1.16
CA LEU A 39 13.31 -8.87 0.59
C LEU A 39 13.33 -8.93 -0.95
N SER A 40 14.33 -8.28 -1.56
CA SER A 40 14.54 -8.24 -3.01
C SER A 40 14.74 -9.62 -3.64
N GLN A 41 15.50 -10.52 -3.00
CA GLN A 41 15.71 -11.88 -3.48
C GLN A 41 14.43 -12.71 -3.40
N ARG A 42 13.67 -12.58 -2.30
CA ARG A 42 12.38 -13.28 -2.11
C ARG A 42 11.35 -12.84 -3.15
N LEU A 43 11.22 -11.54 -3.38
CA LEU A 43 10.30 -11.01 -4.39
C LEU A 43 10.74 -11.40 -5.80
N SER A 44 12.04 -11.32 -6.10
CA SER A 44 12.57 -11.74 -7.40
C SER A 44 12.30 -13.21 -7.69
N SER A 45 12.44 -14.10 -6.71
CA SER A 45 12.16 -15.54 -6.89
C SER A 45 10.68 -15.81 -7.11
N LEU A 46 9.78 -15.15 -6.37
CA LEU A 46 8.32 -15.27 -6.56
C LEU A 46 7.90 -14.82 -7.96
N LEU A 47 8.47 -13.72 -8.45
CA LEU A 47 8.11 -13.16 -9.75
C LEU A 47 8.58 -14.01 -10.93
N LYS A 48 9.60 -14.87 -10.76
CA LYS A 48 10.08 -15.78 -11.83
C LYS A 48 9.00 -16.77 -12.30
N LYS A 49 7.99 -17.06 -11.48
CA LYS A 49 6.87 -17.95 -11.84
C LYS A 49 6.00 -17.37 -12.97
N TYR A 50 5.95 -16.05 -13.12
CA TYR A 50 5.02 -15.36 -14.03
C TYR A 50 5.71 -14.88 -15.32
N LYS A 51 6.29 -15.79 -16.09
CA LYS A 51 7.14 -15.45 -17.26
C LYS A 51 6.42 -14.76 -18.42
N LYS A 52 5.10 -14.97 -18.56
CA LYS A 52 4.29 -14.40 -19.66
C LYS A 52 3.62 -13.07 -19.30
N ALA A 53 3.63 -12.68 -18.02
CA ALA A 53 2.97 -11.47 -17.56
C ALA A 53 3.93 -10.28 -17.56
N LYS A 54 3.44 -9.11 -17.96
CA LYS A 54 4.11 -7.85 -17.69
C LYS A 54 3.77 -7.43 -16.26
N ILE A 55 4.79 -7.34 -15.40
CA ILE A 55 4.62 -7.02 -13.99
C ILE A 55 5.49 -5.81 -13.66
N GLY A 56 4.87 -4.80 -13.07
CA GLY A 56 5.50 -3.65 -12.41
C GLY A 56 5.34 -3.77 -10.90
N VAL A 57 6.40 -3.50 -10.15
CA VAL A 57 6.40 -3.48 -8.68
C VAL A 57 7.26 -2.31 -8.22
N TYR A 58 6.74 -1.53 -7.27
CA TYR A 58 7.48 -0.52 -6.54
C TYR A 58 7.13 -0.66 -5.06
N ILE A 59 8.15 -0.79 -4.21
CA ILE A 59 8.02 -0.84 -2.76
C ILE A 59 9.06 0.13 -2.21
N GLY A 60 8.59 1.16 -1.52
CA GLY A 60 9.45 2.18 -0.95
C GLY A 60 8.77 2.88 0.23
N PRO A 61 9.56 3.61 1.03
CA PRO A 61 9.04 4.48 2.08
C PRO A 61 8.21 5.62 1.47
N LEU A 62 7.26 6.16 2.25
CA LEU A 62 6.37 7.25 1.82
C LEU A 62 7.08 8.60 1.64
N LYS A 63 8.20 8.82 2.35
CA LYS A 63 8.89 10.11 2.45
C LYS A 63 10.30 10.12 1.87
N GLU A 64 10.87 8.96 1.55
CA GLU A 64 12.24 8.85 1.05
C GLU A 64 12.21 8.32 -0.39
N GLU A 65 13.23 8.67 -1.17
CA GLU A 65 13.28 8.35 -2.61
C GLU A 65 13.91 6.99 -2.89
N VAL A 66 14.44 6.30 -1.88
CA VAL A 66 15.13 5.02 -2.07
C VAL A 66 14.14 3.86 -1.98
N ALA A 67 13.87 3.24 -3.13
CA ALA A 67 13.04 2.04 -3.19
C ALA A 67 13.69 0.87 -2.42
N LEU A 68 12.89 0.18 -1.60
CA LEU A 68 13.26 -1.10 -0.96
C LEU A 68 13.27 -2.24 -1.98
N PHE A 69 12.39 -2.16 -2.99
CA PHE A 69 12.37 -3.08 -4.12
C PHE A 69 11.66 -2.43 -5.31
N GLU A 70 12.22 -2.63 -6.50
CA GLU A 70 11.64 -2.11 -7.73
C GLU A 70 11.82 -3.12 -8.88
N LYS A 71 10.79 -3.24 -9.72
CA LYS A 71 10.84 -3.96 -10.98
C LYS A 71 9.89 -3.31 -11.97
N ASN A 72 10.40 -2.80 -13.09
CA ASN A 72 9.58 -2.19 -14.16
C ASN A 72 8.56 -1.15 -13.63
N SER A 73 8.92 -0.34 -12.62
CA SER A 73 7.97 0.60 -11.99
C SER A 73 7.40 1.62 -12.97
N ASN A 74 8.22 2.05 -13.93
CA ASN A 74 7.87 3.04 -14.96
C ASN A 74 7.18 2.43 -16.19
N LEU A 75 6.90 1.13 -16.17
CA LEU A 75 6.18 0.48 -17.25
C LEU A 75 4.70 0.84 -17.20
N LEU A 76 4.18 1.38 -18.30
CA LEU A 76 2.74 1.65 -18.44
C LEU A 76 1.95 0.33 -18.47
N LEU A 77 1.01 0.18 -17.55
CA LEU A 77 0.14 -0.98 -17.39
C LEU A 77 -1.32 -0.54 -17.29
N ILE A 78 -2.24 -1.46 -17.57
CA ILE A 78 -3.67 -1.24 -17.33
C ILE A 78 -3.92 -1.41 -15.82
N PRO A 79 -4.27 -0.35 -15.07
CA PRO A 79 -4.35 -0.40 -13.60
C PRO A 79 -5.61 -1.12 -13.10
N ALA A 80 -6.59 -1.39 -13.97
CA ALA A 80 -7.92 -1.87 -13.60
C ALA A 80 -8.51 -1.03 -12.46
N SER A 81 -9.06 -1.67 -11.42
CA SER A 81 -9.64 -0.97 -10.27
C SER A 81 -8.63 -0.14 -9.46
N ASN A 82 -7.31 -0.28 -9.65
CA ASN A 82 -6.34 0.62 -9.01
C ASN A 82 -6.48 2.07 -9.52
N MET A 83 -7.11 2.30 -10.69
CA MET A 83 -7.48 3.63 -11.17
C MET A 83 -8.32 4.40 -10.15
N LYS A 84 -9.10 3.70 -9.32
CA LYS A 84 -9.91 4.31 -8.26
C LYS A 84 -9.08 5.12 -7.27
N LEU A 85 -7.81 4.79 -7.05
CA LEU A 85 -6.93 5.60 -6.20
C LEU A 85 -6.82 7.04 -6.73
N LEU A 86 -6.57 7.20 -8.03
CA LEU A 86 -6.47 8.51 -8.67
C LEU A 86 -7.82 9.23 -8.71
N THR A 87 -8.89 8.53 -9.11
CA THR A 87 -10.23 9.13 -9.16
C THR A 87 -10.70 9.58 -7.77
N THR A 88 -10.47 8.78 -6.73
CA THR A 88 -10.81 9.14 -5.35
C THR A 88 -9.97 10.30 -4.85
N ALA A 89 -8.66 10.32 -5.13
CA ALA A 89 -7.82 11.46 -4.78
C ALA A 89 -8.32 12.75 -5.44
N ALA A 90 -8.60 12.71 -6.74
CA ALA A 90 -9.17 13.85 -7.47
C ALA A 90 -10.53 14.28 -6.90
N ALA A 91 -11.42 13.34 -6.58
CA ALA A 91 -12.72 13.64 -5.99
C ALA A 91 -12.57 14.33 -4.63
N ILE A 92 -11.72 13.83 -3.74
CA ILE A 92 -11.46 14.46 -2.44
C ILE A 92 -10.85 15.85 -2.61
N THR A 93 -9.91 16.03 -3.53
CA THR A 93 -9.26 17.33 -3.76
C THR A 93 -10.24 18.38 -4.31
N LEU A 94 -11.08 18.00 -5.28
CA LEU A 94 -11.98 18.90 -5.99
C LEU A 94 -13.28 19.15 -5.23
N LEU A 95 -13.94 18.09 -4.77
CA LEU A 95 -15.26 18.17 -4.12
C LEU A 95 -15.15 18.49 -2.63
N LYS A 96 -14.03 18.11 -2.00
CA LYS A 96 -13.79 18.10 -0.55
C LYS A 96 -14.46 16.93 0.18
N PRO A 97 -13.93 16.51 1.35
CA PRO A 97 -14.48 15.36 2.10
C PRO A 97 -15.93 15.54 2.58
N ASP A 98 -16.38 16.78 2.71
CA ASP A 98 -17.69 17.17 3.21
C ASP A 98 -18.73 17.41 2.10
N TYR A 99 -18.36 17.19 0.83
CA TYR A 99 -19.27 17.32 -0.30
C TYR A 99 -20.51 16.45 -0.14
N LYS A 100 -21.67 17.03 -0.42
CA LYS A 100 -22.94 16.32 -0.49
C LYS A 100 -23.54 16.48 -1.87
N PHE A 101 -24.02 15.37 -2.42
CA PHE A 101 -24.85 15.39 -3.62
C PHE A 101 -26.23 15.95 -3.28
N HIS A 102 -26.79 16.74 -4.19
CA HIS A 102 -28.09 17.39 -3.98
C HIS A 102 -29.06 17.03 -5.09
N THR A 103 -29.99 16.12 -4.79
CA THR A 103 -31.15 15.86 -5.64
C THR A 103 -32.29 16.79 -5.22
N ARG A 104 -32.92 17.47 -6.18
CA ARG A 104 -33.94 18.49 -5.91
C ARG A 104 -35.29 18.09 -6.48
N LEU A 105 -36.35 18.45 -5.77
CA LEU A 105 -37.73 18.26 -6.20
C LEU A 105 -38.34 19.62 -6.52
N TYR A 106 -38.89 19.75 -7.73
CA TYR A 106 -39.61 20.95 -8.16
C TYR A 106 -41.07 20.62 -8.44
N LEU A 107 -41.94 21.55 -8.10
CA LEU A 107 -43.37 21.47 -8.34
C LEU A 107 -43.77 22.57 -9.31
N THR A 108 -44.63 22.23 -10.27
CA THR A 108 -45.27 23.21 -11.15
C THR A 108 -46.77 23.27 -10.86
N GLY A 109 -47.41 24.36 -11.26
CA GLY A 109 -48.85 24.54 -11.08
C GLY A 109 -49.25 24.87 -9.64
N LYS A 110 -50.53 24.64 -9.31
CA LYS A 110 -51.12 25.03 -8.01
C LYS A 110 -51.52 23.80 -7.20
N ARG A 111 -51.25 23.84 -5.89
CA ARG A 111 -51.74 22.85 -4.92
C ARG A 111 -53.07 23.30 -4.34
N SER A 112 -54.08 22.44 -4.35
CA SER A 112 -55.40 22.71 -3.78
C SER A 112 -56.00 21.44 -3.21
N PHE A 113 -56.50 21.50 -1.97
CA PHE A 113 -57.12 20.36 -1.26
C PHE A 113 -56.28 19.06 -1.27
N GLY A 114 -54.96 19.19 -1.11
CA GLY A 114 -54.05 18.04 -1.12
C GLY A 114 -53.67 17.51 -2.51
N VAL A 115 -54.27 18.03 -3.59
CA VAL A 115 -53.97 17.65 -4.98
C VAL A 115 -53.09 18.71 -5.63
N LEU A 116 -51.99 18.29 -6.26
CA LEU A 116 -51.20 19.15 -7.13
C LEU A 116 -51.80 19.12 -8.55
N LYS A 117 -52.17 20.27 -9.09
CA LYS A 117 -52.53 20.43 -10.52
C LYS A 117 -51.34 20.98 -11.28
N GLY A 118 -50.42 20.08 -11.61
CA GLY A 118 -49.18 20.35 -12.32
C GLY A 118 -48.22 19.19 -12.17
N ASP A 119 -47.01 19.38 -12.66
CA ASP A 119 -45.97 18.35 -12.71
C ASP A 119 -45.07 18.36 -11.48
N VAL A 120 -44.54 17.19 -11.14
CA VAL A 120 -43.46 16.99 -10.17
C VAL A 120 -42.20 16.62 -10.94
N TRP A 121 -41.13 17.38 -10.72
CA TRP A 121 -39.85 17.17 -11.39
C TRP A 121 -38.81 16.75 -10.36
N ILE A 122 -38.07 15.67 -10.64
CA ILE A 122 -36.95 15.22 -9.83
C ILE A 122 -35.67 15.50 -10.62
N VAL A 123 -34.83 16.38 -10.11
CA VAL A 123 -33.57 16.77 -10.74
C VAL A 123 -32.42 16.14 -9.96
N GLY A 124 -31.89 15.05 -10.51
CA GLY A 124 -30.78 14.28 -9.93
C GLY A 124 -29.51 15.11 -9.76
N GLY A 125 -28.91 15.04 -8.58
CA GLY A 125 -27.62 15.68 -8.27
C GLY A 125 -26.40 14.78 -8.48
N GLY A 126 -26.59 13.54 -8.93
CA GLY A 126 -25.52 12.55 -9.05
C GLY A 126 -25.23 11.75 -7.78
N ASP A 127 -26.15 11.75 -6.79
CA ASP A 127 -26.01 10.96 -5.57
C ASP A 127 -25.90 9.45 -5.90
N PRO A 128 -24.72 8.82 -5.69
CA PRO A 128 -24.53 7.42 -6.02
C PRO A 128 -25.23 6.48 -5.02
N ASN A 129 -25.80 7.02 -3.94
CA ASN A 129 -26.45 6.26 -2.87
C ASN A 129 -27.99 6.36 -2.91
N ILE A 130 -28.57 7.04 -3.91
CA ILE A 130 -30.04 7.14 -4.05
C ILE A 130 -30.64 5.76 -4.35
N SER A 131 -31.13 5.09 -3.31
CA SER A 131 -31.69 3.74 -3.42
C SER A 131 -32.62 3.40 -2.27
N GLY A 132 -33.61 2.54 -2.52
CA GLY A 132 -34.46 1.96 -1.48
C GLY A 132 -33.76 0.92 -0.61
N ARG A 133 -32.49 0.57 -0.89
CA ARG A 133 -31.74 -0.50 -0.20
C ARG A 133 -31.64 -0.27 1.31
N PHE A 134 -31.53 1.00 1.72
CA PHE A 134 -31.28 1.38 3.11
C PHE A 134 -32.52 1.91 3.81
N TYR A 135 -33.70 1.81 3.18
CA TYR A 135 -34.96 2.29 3.73
C TYR A 135 -35.96 1.14 3.90
N PRO A 136 -36.79 1.16 4.96
CA PRO A 136 -37.83 0.15 5.18
C PRO A 136 -38.84 0.10 4.03
N ALA A 137 -39.10 1.25 3.39
CA ALA A 137 -39.93 1.36 2.21
C ALA A 137 -39.35 2.43 1.25
N PRO A 138 -39.55 2.31 -0.08
CA PRO A 138 -39.02 3.26 -1.07
C PRO A 138 -39.44 4.71 -0.84
N GLU A 139 -40.66 4.94 -0.37
CA GLU A 139 -41.21 6.26 -0.06
C GLU A 139 -40.52 6.93 1.13
N THR A 140 -39.88 6.18 2.03
CA THR A 140 -39.21 6.73 3.20
C THR A 140 -38.03 7.63 2.82
N LEU A 141 -37.35 7.32 1.70
CA LEU A 141 -36.32 8.18 1.12
C LEU A 141 -36.89 9.57 0.77
N LEU A 142 -38.07 9.60 0.13
CA LEU A 142 -38.73 10.83 -0.29
C LEU A 142 -39.30 11.63 0.89
N LEU A 143 -39.64 10.97 2.01
CA LEU A 143 -40.10 11.64 3.23
C LEU A 143 -38.99 12.38 3.98
N SER A 144 -37.72 12.04 3.69
CA SER A 144 -36.55 12.72 4.28
C SER A 144 -36.12 13.98 3.51
N TRP A 145 -36.79 14.29 2.40
CA TRP A 145 -36.54 15.45 1.54
C TRP A 145 -37.60 16.52 1.77
#